data_AF-A0A8S3DWM8-F1
#
_entry.id   AF-A0A8S3DWM8-F1
#
_cell.length_a   1.000
_cell.length_b   1.000
_cell.length_c   1.000
_cell.angle_alpha   90.00
_cell.angle_beta   90.00
_cell.angle_gamma   90.00
#
_symmetry.space_group_name_H-M   'P 1'
#
loop_
_entity.id
_entity.type
_entity.pdbx_description
1 polymer ?
#
loop_
_entity_poly.entity_id
_entity_poly.type
_entity_poly.pdbx_seq_one_letter_code
_entity_poly.pdbx_strand_id
1 'polypeptide(L)'
;MSSAYGRIDRPKEYDSSKLELLLPIESLTKLNEQVSVHSLITILKQLNDESKLIVYLQTLLNNEIDAGNTYPQKYPLNLTEFKNYFLSGDAFIVIKSGKNVSIDFSNDLEKTILGTFYIKPNFPGRCSHVIMNIFSSHVNLYCNNLDL
;
A
#
# COMPACT_ATOMS: atom_id res chain seq x y z
N MET A 1 9.63 -10.54 8.77
CA MET A 1 10.18 -11.43 7.72
C MET A 1 9.72 -10.94 6.35
N SER A 2 10.60 -10.48 5.45
CA SER A 2 10.19 -9.87 4.16
C SER A 2 9.81 -10.90 3.09
N SER A 3 10.37 -12.11 3.12
CA SER A 3 10.03 -13.25 2.26
C SER A 3 10.52 -14.57 2.89
N ALA A 4 10.11 -15.72 2.34
CA ALA A 4 10.67 -17.04 2.69
C ALA A 4 12.18 -17.16 2.42
N TYR A 5 12.74 -16.28 1.59
CA TYR A 5 14.15 -16.24 1.19
C TYR A 5 14.94 -15.12 1.87
N GLY A 6 14.36 -14.46 2.88
CA GLY A 6 14.95 -13.29 3.51
C GLY A 6 14.81 -12.02 2.66
N ARG A 7 15.84 -11.17 2.68
CA ARG A 7 15.88 -9.93 1.90
C ARG A 7 16.15 -10.27 0.43
N ILE A 8 15.21 -9.91 -0.44
CA ILE A 8 15.36 -10.06 -1.88
C ILE A 8 15.72 -8.69 -2.45
N ASP A 9 16.87 -8.60 -3.10
CA ASP A 9 17.29 -7.36 -3.75
C ASP A 9 16.45 -7.08 -5.00
N ARG A 10 16.27 -5.78 -5.28
CA ARG A 10 15.59 -5.33 -6.51
C ARG A 10 16.40 -5.79 -7.74
N PRO A 11 15.75 -6.09 -8.87
CA PRO A 11 16.44 -6.37 -10.12
C PRO A 11 17.40 -5.25 -10.49
N LYS A 12 18.58 -5.57 -11.04
CA LYS A 12 19.58 -4.56 -11.44
C LYS A 12 19.06 -3.56 -12.49
N GLU A 13 18.09 -3.99 -13.29
CA GLU A 13 17.45 -3.20 -14.34
C GLU A 13 16.27 -2.36 -13.83
N TYR A 14 15.93 -2.46 -12.54
CA TYR A 14 14.87 -1.66 -11.94
C TYR A 14 15.22 -0.17 -11.98
N ASP A 15 14.31 0.63 -12.50
CA ASP A 15 14.44 2.07 -12.67
C ASP A 15 13.20 2.77 -12.10
N SER A 16 13.37 3.43 -10.95
CA SER A 16 12.28 4.13 -10.28
C SER A 16 11.77 5.33 -11.06
N SER A 17 12.57 5.92 -11.95
CA SER A 17 12.17 7.11 -12.71
C SER A 17 11.01 6.80 -13.66
N LYS A 18 10.96 5.57 -14.21
CA LYS A 18 9.84 5.11 -15.05
C LYS A 18 8.53 5.06 -14.26
N LEU A 19 8.60 4.63 -12.99
CA LEU A 19 7.44 4.56 -12.11
C LEU A 19 6.96 5.97 -11.73
N GLU A 20 7.89 6.88 -11.45
CA GLU A 20 7.59 8.29 -11.17
C GLU A 20 6.94 9.01 -12.36
N LEU A 21 7.30 8.65 -13.61
CA LEU A 21 6.67 9.19 -14.82
C LEU A 21 5.23 8.70 -15.03
N LEU A 22 4.88 7.50 -14.54
CA LEU A 22 3.56 6.91 -14.70
C LEU A 22 2.57 7.35 -13.61
N LEU A 23 3.07 7.83 -12.47
CA LEU A 23 2.26 8.16 -11.31
C LEU A 23 2.09 9.68 -11.13
N PRO A 24 0.97 10.12 -10.54
CA PRO A 24 -0.18 9.31 -10.14
C PRO A 24 -1.07 8.89 -11.32
N ILE A 25 -1.72 7.74 -11.17
CA ILE A 25 -2.76 7.27 -12.10
C ILE A 25 -4.12 7.68 -11.52
N GLU A 26 -4.95 8.35 -12.31
CA GLU A 26 -6.32 8.70 -11.94
C GLU A 26 -7.33 7.70 -12.48
N SER A 27 -8.41 7.47 -11.73
CA SER A 27 -9.53 6.66 -12.16
C SER A 27 -10.81 7.10 -11.44
N LEU A 28 -11.93 6.47 -11.78
CA LEU A 28 -13.20 6.60 -11.08
C LEU A 28 -13.52 5.28 -10.36
N THR A 29 -14.10 5.37 -9.17
CA THR A 29 -14.70 4.20 -8.52
C THR A 29 -16.00 3.79 -9.22
N LYS A 30 -16.56 2.63 -8.85
CA LYS A 30 -17.89 2.21 -9.30
C LYS A 30 -19.01 3.20 -8.93
N LEU A 31 -18.77 4.07 -7.95
CA LEU A 31 -19.69 5.12 -7.51
C LEU A 31 -19.38 6.48 -8.16
N ASN A 32 -18.56 6.51 -9.22
CA ASN A 32 -18.10 7.72 -9.92
C ASN A 32 -17.34 8.71 -9.02
N GLU A 33 -16.68 8.22 -7.97
CA GLU A 33 -15.80 9.05 -7.14
C GLU A 33 -14.39 9.08 -7.74
N GLN A 34 -13.79 10.26 -7.82
CA GLN A 34 -12.43 10.41 -8.32
C GLN A 34 -11.41 9.84 -7.33
N VAL A 35 -10.51 9.02 -7.85
CA VAL A 35 -9.43 8.40 -7.09
C VAL A 35 -8.11 8.48 -7.84
N SER A 36 -7.02 8.41 -7.09
CA SER A 36 -5.68 8.37 -7.64
C SER A 36 -4.80 7.39 -6.90
N VAL A 37 -3.93 6.71 -7.65
CA VAL A 37 -2.90 5.82 -7.11
C VAL A 37 -1.57 6.58 -7.13
N HIS A 38 -0.95 6.70 -5.96
CA HIS A 38 0.33 7.37 -5.78
C HIS A 38 1.40 6.41 -5.31
N SER A 39 2.65 6.72 -5.60
CA SER A 39 3.79 6.07 -4.94
C SER A 39 3.83 6.52 -3.49
N LEU A 40 3.85 5.57 -2.55
CA LEU A 40 3.85 5.88 -1.13
C LEU A 40 5.12 6.65 -0.73
N ILE A 41 6.28 6.30 -1.30
CA ILE A 41 7.53 7.02 -0.99
C ILE A 41 7.49 8.48 -1.45
N THR A 42 6.82 8.78 -2.55
CA THR A 42 6.64 10.16 -3.05
C THR A 42 5.76 10.96 -2.08
N ILE A 43 4.66 10.37 -1.61
CA ILE A 43 3.79 10.99 -0.62
C ILE A 43 4.53 11.24 0.69
N LEU A 44 5.28 10.27 1.20
CA LEU A 44 6.05 10.40 2.44
C LEU A 44 7.09 11.52 2.36
N LYS A 45 7.77 11.68 1.22
CA LYS A 45 8.74 12.77 0.98
C LYS A 45 8.11 14.18 0.98
N GLN A 46 6.81 14.28 0.71
CA GLN A 46 6.08 15.54 0.66
C GLN A 46 5.47 15.93 2.02
N LEU A 47 5.51 15.01 3.00
CA LEU A 47 5.01 15.24 4.34
C LEU A 47 6.09 15.85 5.23
N ASN A 48 5.69 16.84 6.04
CA ASN A 48 6.53 17.35 7.13
C ASN A 48 6.70 16.30 8.25
N ASP A 49 5.65 15.51 8.50
CA ASP A 49 5.66 14.39 9.44
C ASP A 49 4.96 13.17 8.82
N GLU A 50 5.72 12.11 8.59
CA GLU A 50 5.22 10.85 8.04
C GLU A 50 4.58 9.93 9.09
N SER A 51 4.82 10.18 10.38
CA SER A 51 4.55 9.23 11.46
C SER A 51 3.07 8.83 11.51
N LYS A 52 2.18 9.80 11.38
CA LYS A 52 0.73 9.59 11.41
C LYS A 52 0.26 8.68 10.28
N LEU A 53 0.77 8.90 9.06
CA LEU A 53 0.41 8.07 7.90
C LEU A 53 0.94 6.65 8.06
N ILE A 54 2.21 6.49 8.45
CA ILE A 54 2.81 5.16 8.64
C ILE A 54 2.05 4.37 9.72
N VAL A 55 1.75 4.98 10.87
CA VAL A 55 1.00 4.34 11.94
C VAL A 55 -0.40 3.94 11.45
N TYR A 56 -1.08 4.80 10.68
CA TYR A 56 -2.37 4.47 10.10
C TYR A 56 -2.31 3.25 9.16
N LEU A 57 -1.35 3.22 8.23
CA LEU A 57 -1.18 2.09 7.30
C LEU A 57 -0.78 0.79 8.03
N GLN A 58 0.02 0.89 9.09
CA GLN A 58 0.32 -0.24 9.96
C GLN A 58 -0.94 -0.79 10.63
N THR A 59 -1.79 0.09 11.18
CA THR A 59 -3.05 -0.31 11.79
C THR A 59 -3.95 -1.02 10.79
N LEU A 60 -4.05 -0.53 9.55
CA LEU A 60 -4.81 -1.22 8.49
C LEU A 60 -4.32 -2.66 8.28
N LEU A 61 -3.00 -2.84 8.14
CA LEU A 61 -2.42 -4.17 7.95
C LEU A 61 -2.63 -5.08 9.18
N ASN A 62 -2.43 -4.54 10.38
CA ASN A 62 -2.57 -5.31 11.61
C ASN A 62 -4.03 -5.75 11.83
N ASN A 63 -5.00 -4.92 11.47
CA ASN A 63 -6.41 -5.32 11.51
C ASN A 63 -6.70 -6.52 10.59
N GLU A 64 -6.13 -6.55 9.38
CA GLU A 64 -6.24 -7.70 8.47
C GLU A 64 -5.51 -8.95 8.98
N ILE A 65 -4.38 -8.77 9.67
CA ILE A 65 -3.66 -9.87 10.33
C ILE A 65 -4.47 -10.44 11.49
N ASP A 66 -5.03 -9.59 12.36
CA ASP A 66 -5.83 -10.00 13.50
C ASP A 66 -7.15 -10.67 13.09
N ALA A 67 -7.73 -10.27 11.94
CA ALA A 67 -8.89 -10.95 11.35
C ALA A 67 -8.57 -12.40 10.93
N GLY A 68 -7.31 -12.71 10.63
CA GLY A 68 -6.82 -14.09 10.49
C GLY A 68 -7.30 -14.85 9.25
N ASN A 69 -7.83 -14.15 8.23
CA ASN A 69 -8.41 -14.75 7.02
C ASN A 69 -7.73 -14.33 5.71
N THR A 70 -6.86 -13.30 5.74
CA THR A 70 -6.19 -12.76 4.54
C THR A 70 -4.67 -12.95 4.56
N TYR A 71 -4.03 -12.77 5.72
CA TYR A 71 -2.58 -12.77 5.86
C TYR A 71 -2.06 -14.03 6.59
N PRO A 72 -0.89 -14.56 6.19
CA PRO A 72 -0.28 -15.72 6.86
C PRO A 72 0.40 -15.37 8.19
N GLN A 73 0.60 -14.09 8.49
CA GLN A 73 1.16 -13.65 9.77
C GLN A 73 0.23 -14.04 10.92
N LYS A 74 0.79 -14.60 11.98
CA LYS A 74 0.02 -14.98 13.17
C LYS A 74 -0.23 -13.82 14.13
N TYR A 75 0.67 -12.83 14.15
CA TYR A 75 0.66 -11.73 15.12
C TYR A 75 0.84 -10.38 14.41
N PRO A 76 0.23 -9.30 14.93
CA PRO A 76 0.46 -7.93 14.48
C PRO A 76 1.94 -7.56 14.42
N LEU A 77 2.29 -6.76 13.42
CA LEU A 77 3.64 -6.23 13.24
C LEU A 77 3.83 -4.97 14.09
N ASN A 78 5.00 -4.83 14.71
CA ASN A 78 5.43 -3.53 15.25
C ASN A 78 5.84 -2.57 14.10
N LEU A 79 6.11 -1.31 14.43
CA LEU A 79 6.35 -0.27 13.42
C LEU A 79 7.57 -0.58 12.53
N THR A 80 8.65 -1.07 13.14
CA THR A 80 9.87 -1.46 12.43
C THR A 80 9.62 -2.65 11.51
N GLU A 81 8.89 -3.66 11.99
CA GLU A 81 8.52 -4.83 11.20
C GLU A 81 7.61 -4.47 10.01
N PHE A 82 6.64 -3.57 10.24
CA PHE A 82 5.79 -3.04 9.18
C PHE A 82 6.61 -2.34 8.11
N LYS A 83 7.48 -1.38 8.48
CA LYS A 83 8.35 -0.68 7.52
C LYS A 83 9.21 -1.68 6.73
N ASN A 84 9.84 -2.64 7.43
CA ASN A 84 10.67 -3.66 6.80
C ASN A 84 9.90 -4.64 5.91
N TYR A 85 8.60 -4.85 6.15
CA TYR A 85 7.77 -5.75 5.37
C TYR A 85 7.13 -5.03 4.18
N PHE A 86 6.37 -3.98 4.45
CA PHE A 86 5.51 -3.29 3.50
C PHE A 86 6.30 -2.37 2.57
N LEU A 87 7.38 -1.74 3.07
CA LEU A 87 8.22 -0.82 2.30
C LEU A 87 9.50 -1.50 1.74
N SER A 88 9.54 -2.84 1.75
CA SER A 88 10.68 -3.60 1.18
C SER A 88 10.74 -3.57 -0.35
N GLY A 89 9.60 -3.31 -1.00
CA GLY A 89 9.46 -3.13 -2.45
C GLY A 89 8.87 -1.76 -2.77
N ASP A 90 8.06 -1.70 -3.83
CA ASP A 90 7.31 -0.51 -4.19
C ASP A 90 5.94 -0.55 -3.51
N ALA A 91 5.66 0.46 -2.70
CA ALA A 91 4.39 0.60 -2.01
C ALA A 91 3.58 1.74 -2.61
N PHE A 92 2.27 1.57 -2.64
CA PHE A 92 1.32 2.45 -3.27
C PHE A 92 0.18 2.77 -2.32
N ILE A 93 -0.39 3.96 -2.50
CA ILE A 93 -1.52 4.44 -1.73
C ILE A 93 -2.61 4.92 -2.68
N VAL A 94 -3.84 4.53 -2.38
CA VAL A 94 -5.04 4.92 -3.14
C VAL A 94 -5.73 6.02 -2.36
N ILE A 95 -5.85 7.19 -2.99
CA ILE A 95 -6.40 8.41 -2.38
C ILE A 95 -7.71 8.75 -3.08
N LYS A 96 -8.73 9.11 -2.31
CA LYS A 96 -10.03 9.60 -2.77
C LYS A 96 -9.94 11.07 -3.23
N SER A 97 -9.09 11.30 -4.23
CA SER A 97 -8.90 12.60 -4.88
C SER A 97 -8.20 12.40 -6.23
N GLY A 98 -8.14 13.45 -7.04
CA GLY A 98 -7.38 13.47 -8.29
C GLY A 98 -5.87 13.64 -8.10
N LYS A 99 -5.16 13.95 -9.19
CA LYS A 99 -3.70 14.12 -9.25
C LYS A 99 -3.16 15.21 -8.32
N ASN A 100 -3.93 16.27 -8.10
CA ASN A 100 -3.57 17.38 -7.23
C ASN A 100 -4.07 17.11 -5.80
N VAL A 101 -3.39 16.21 -5.10
CA VAL A 101 -3.67 15.98 -3.68
C VAL A 101 -3.05 17.12 -2.87
N SER A 102 -3.88 17.92 -2.19
CA SER A 102 -3.40 18.71 -1.06
C SER A 102 -3.08 17.73 0.06
N ILE A 103 -1.80 17.44 0.26
CA ILE A 103 -1.35 16.45 1.24
C ILE A 103 -1.44 17.07 2.64
N ASP A 104 -2.66 17.17 3.14
CA ASP A 104 -2.95 17.48 4.52
C ASP A 104 -3.66 16.29 5.17
N PHE A 105 -2.86 15.36 5.68
CA PHE A 105 -3.37 14.22 6.44
C PHE A 105 -3.61 14.54 7.93
N SER A 106 -3.68 15.82 8.29
CA SER A 106 -3.82 16.26 9.68
C SER A 106 -5.10 15.77 10.33
N ASN A 107 -6.20 15.52 9.61
CA ASN A 107 -7.48 15.13 10.26
C ASN A 107 -8.39 14.07 9.60
N ASP A 108 -8.17 13.57 8.37
CA ASP A 108 -9.15 12.66 7.73
C ASP A 108 -8.51 11.51 6.91
N LEU A 109 -7.48 10.85 7.45
CA LEU A 109 -6.80 9.73 6.79
C LEU A 109 -7.77 8.62 6.35
N GLU A 110 -8.70 8.23 7.22
CA GLU A 110 -9.68 7.16 6.96
C GLU A 110 -10.67 7.49 5.84
N LYS A 111 -11.05 8.75 5.67
CA LYS A 111 -11.94 9.17 4.57
C LYS A 111 -11.18 9.41 3.26
N THR A 112 -9.89 9.73 3.38
CA THR A 112 -9.03 10.12 2.26
C THR A 112 -8.35 8.92 1.63
N ILE A 113 -7.93 7.93 2.42
CA ILE A 113 -7.19 6.76 1.96
C ILE A 113 -8.16 5.60 1.81
N LEU A 114 -8.29 5.11 0.57
CA LEU A 114 -9.15 3.97 0.27
C LEU A 114 -8.44 2.63 0.47
N GLY A 115 -7.11 2.63 0.34
CA GLY A 115 -6.31 1.45 0.53
C GLY A 115 -4.85 1.66 0.18
N THR A 116 -4.09 0.59 0.37
CA THR A 116 -2.66 0.53 0.08
C THR A 116 -2.30 -0.87 -0.41
N PHE A 117 -1.28 -0.95 -1.23
CA PHE A 117 -0.72 -2.23 -1.66
C PHE A 117 0.76 -2.08 -1.91
N TYR A 118 1.47 -3.21 -1.97
CA TYR A 118 2.86 -3.22 -2.37
C TYR A 118 3.11 -4.25 -3.47
N ILE A 119 4.18 -4.01 -4.21
CA ILE A 119 4.72 -4.85 -5.25
C ILE A 119 6.16 -5.13 -4.87
N LYS A 120 6.50 -6.42 -4.72
CA LYS A 120 7.88 -6.85 -4.51
C LYS A 120 8.16 -8.17 -5.22
N PRO A 121 9.43 -8.43 -5.62
CA PRO A 121 9.83 -9.74 -6.09
C PRO A 121 9.48 -10.84 -5.08
N ASN A 122 8.86 -11.93 -5.54
CA ASN A 122 8.56 -13.06 -4.66
C ASN A 122 9.73 -14.06 -4.55
N PHE A 123 10.59 -14.09 -5.57
CA PHE A 123 11.75 -14.98 -5.64
C PHE A 123 13.03 -14.19 -5.94
N PRO A 124 14.19 -14.62 -5.43
CA PRO A 124 15.46 -13.99 -5.76
C PRO A 124 15.95 -14.32 -7.18
N GLY A 125 16.90 -13.53 -7.67
CA GLY A 125 17.65 -13.82 -8.89
C GLY A 125 16.78 -13.85 -10.15
N ARG A 126 16.90 -14.93 -10.93
CA ARG A 126 16.28 -15.06 -12.28
C ARG A 126 14.76 -15.09 -12.25
N CYS A 127 14.15 -15.37 -11.10
CA CYS A 127 12.70 -15.41 -10.92
C CYS A 127 12.13 -14.15 -10.26
N SER A 128 12.93 -13.09 -10.11
CA SER A 128 12.50 -11.82 -9.51
C SER A 128 11.43 -11.08 -10.29
N HIS A 129 11.20 -11.46 -11.56
CA HIS A 129 10.10 -10.99 -12.39
C HIS A 129 8.73 -11.57 -11.98
N VAL A 130 8.69 -12.62 -11.15
CA VAL A 130 7.45 -13.15 -10.58
C VAL A 130 7.12 -12.35 -9.31
N ILE A 131 5.99 -11.65 -9.35
CA ILE A 131 5.61 -10.63 -8.39
C ILE A 131 4.50 -11.12 -7.46
N MET A 132 4.58 -10.73 -6.19
CA MET A 132 3.46 -10.81 -5.25
C MET A 132 2.77 -9.44 -5.15
N ASN A 133 1.44 -9.42 -5.25
CA ASN A 133 0.62 -8.23 -4.99
C ASN A 133 -0.35 -8.54 -3.84
N ILE A 134 -0.36 -7.67 -2.83
CA ILE A 134 -1.22 -7.79 -1.67
C ILE A 134 -1.85 -6.41 -1.40
N PHE A 135 -3.17 -6.39 -1.29
CA PHE A 135 -3.99 -5.19 -1.15
C PHE A 135 -4.68 -5.16 0.21
N SER A 136 -4.57 -4.03 0.90
CA SER A 136 -5.33 -3.73 2.13
C SER A 136 -6.21 -2.52 1.85
N SER A 137 -7.53 -2.65 2.03
CA SER A 137 -8.47 -1.54 1.91
C SER A 137 -9.08 -1.19 3.24
N HIS A 138 -9.33 0.10 3.44
CA HIS A 138 -10.14 0.58 4.56
C HIS A 138 -11.64 0.37 4.31
N VAL A 139 -12.02 0.05 3.06
CA VAL A 139 -13.39 -0.24 2.70
C VAL A 139 -13.73 -1.65 3.14
N ASN A 140 -14.75 -1.78 4.00
CA ASN A 140 -15.59 -2.97 4.12
C ASN A 140 -16.14 -3.30 2.72
N LEU A 141 -15.34 -4.00 1.91
CA LEU A 141 -15.79 -4.69 0.70
C LEU A 141 -16.44 -6.02 1.06
N TYR A 142 -16.92 -6.17 2.31
CA TYR A 142 -18.06 -7.03 2.55
C TYR A 142 -19.18 -6.46 1.69
N CYS A 143 -19.41 -7.17 0.59
CA CYS A 143 -20.70 -7.19 -0.05
C CYS A 143 -21.73 -7.40 1.07
N ASN A 144 -22.37 -6.31 1.50
CA ASN A 144 -23.74 -6.41 1.94
C ASN A 144 -24.47 -6.93 0.71
N ASN A 145 -24.62 -8.26 0.66
CA ASN A 145 -25.69 -8.90 -0.07
C ASN A 145 -26.98 -8.30 0.49
N LEU A 146 -27.41 -7.20 -0.13
CA LEU A 146 -28.81 -6.83 -0.15
C LEU A 146 -29.47 -7.76 -1.17
N ASP A 147 -30.28 -8.65 -0.58
CA ASP A 147 -31.55 -9.17 -1.08
C ASP A 147 -31.54 -10.23 -2.17
N LEU A 148 -31.67 -11.50 -1.74
CA LEU A 148 -32.89 -12.30 -1.89
C LEU A 148 -33.09 -13.22 -0.67
#